data_AF-A0ABD1YAX9-F1
#
_entry.id   AF-A0ABD1YAX9-F1
#
_cell.length_a   1.000
_cell.length_b   1.000
_cell.length_c   1.000
_cell.angle_alpha   90.00
_cell.angle_beta   90.00
_cell.angle_gamma   90.00
#
_symmetry.space_group_name_H-M   'P 1'
#
loop_
_entity.id
_entity.type
_entity.pdbx_description
1 polymer ?
#
loop_
_entity_poly.entity_id
_entity_poly.type
_entity_poly.pdbx_seq_one_letter_code
_entity_poly.pdbx_strand_id
1 'polypeptide(L)'
;MATIMKQLQSKAVQARRILQKHGTTNHKQLLEQNSQCCVSDRTLERSWEVPKQLYYTCYSRTFSSQAAFIEGDDRPPSMRKLAAKKEDVILRAFPRKKTGKNWCKKERRVGLVPSIVFEQENGHLGGNKELVSVEKTQLENIVNKIGQTFFLARTYDMEIYDKPGGQIRKKEKVLPRTIHLHSASDELLNVTFIRAPPSVKLKVDIPLVFIGEDSCPGIRKGGYVNTMKRVVTYVCPADAIPPFLEVDLSTLDVGQKILLRDLKVDPRLKISHGDSSLPVVKIMGTRSVEDAAAANSTK
;
A
#
# COMPACT_ATOMS: atom_id res chain seq x y z
N MET A 1 -32.21 -0.80 -30.94
CA MET A 1 -31.16 0.25 -31.02
C MET A 1 -31.68 1.65 -30.66
N ALA A 2 -32.80 2.13 -31.23
CA ALA A 2 -33.33 3.48 -30.95
C ALA A 2 -33.69 3.74 -29.46
N THR A 3 -34.20 2.75 -28.74
CA THR A 3 -34.57 2.86 -27.31
C THR A 3 -33.36 3.03 -26.40
N ILE A 4 -32.27 2.31 -26.69
CA ILE A 4 -31.00 2.39 -25.95
C ILE A 4 -30.33 3.75 -26.20
N MET A 5 -30.37 4.25 -27.44
CA MET A 5 -29.86 5.58 -27.77
C MET A 5 -30.61 6.69 -27.04
N LYS A 6 -31.94 6.62 -26.96
CA LYS A 6 -32.74 7.58 -26.17
C LYS A 6 -32.40 7.53 -24.68
N GLN A 7 -32.14 6.34 -24.11
CA GLN A 7 -31.73 6.20 -22.71
C GLN A 7 -30.32 6.74 -22.44
N LEU A 8 -29.39 6.57 -23.38
CA LEU A 8 -28.04 7.13 -23.27
C LEU A 8 -28.07 8.65 -23.37
N GLN A 9 -28.89 9.21 -24.27
CA GLN A 9 -29.10 10.64 -24.42
C GLN A 9 -29.69 11.26 -23.14
N SER A 10 -30.72 10.63 -22.54
CA SER A 10 -31.34 11.16 -21.31
C SER A 10 -30.37 11.13 -20.11
N LYS A 11 -29.57 10.07 -19.97
CA LYS A 11 -28.53 9.95 -18.95
C LYS A 11 -27.42 10.98 -19.14
N ALA A 12 -26.99 11.25 -20.38
CA ALA A 12 -25.99 12.27 -20.68
C ALA A 12 -26.47 13.69 -20.33
N VAL A 13 -27.73 14.02 -20.63
CA VAL A 13 -28.36 15.30 -20.24
C VAL A 13 -28.42 15.45 -18.72
N GLN A 14 -28.76 14.38 -18.00
CA GLN A 14 -28.82 14.39 -16.54
C GLN A 14 -27.43 14.60 -15.92
N ALA A 15 -26.40 13.92 -16.43
CA ALA A 15 -25.02 14.07 -15.99
C ALA A 15 -24.49 15.50 -16.21
N ARG A 16 -24.79 16.10 -17.37
CA ARG A 16 -24.42 17.50 -17.68
C ARG A 16 -25.04 18.50 -16.70
N ARG A 17 -26.32 18.34 -16.35
CA ARG A 17 -26.99 19.19 -15.36
C ARG A 17 -26.35 19.11 -13.97
N ILE A 18 -25.91 17.91 -13.56
CA ILE A 18 -25.24 17.69 -12.28
C ILE A 18 -23.87 18.36 -12.27
N LEU A 19 -23.08 18.21 -13.33
CA LEU A 19 -21.77 18.83 -13.46
C LEU A 19 -21.83 20.35 -13.57
N GLN A 20 -22.87 20.93 -14.18
CA GLN A 20 -23.06 22.38 -14.19
C GLN A 20 -23.32 22.93 -12.78
N LYS A 21 -24.08 22.20 -11.96
CA LYS A 21 -24.44 22.59 -10.59
C LYS A 21 -23.32 22.35 -9.57
N HIS A 22 -22.57 21.25 -9.70
CA HIS A 22 -21.63 20.78 -8.66
C HIS A 22 -20.21 20.50 -9.16
N GLY A 23 -19.91 20.71 -10.45
CA GLY A 23 -18.60 20.43 -11.04
C GLY A 23 -17.57 21.53 -10.76
N THR A 24 -16.30 21.13 -10.69
CA THR A 24 -15.16 22.06 -10.61
C THR A 24 -14.94 22.80 -11.93
N THR A 25 -14.20 23.90 -11.91
CA THR A 25 -13.91 24.75 -13.08
C THR A 25 -13.37 23.97 -14.28
N ASN A 26 -12.45 23.03 -14.03
CA ASN A 26 -11.87 22.16 -15.07
C ASN A 26 -12.93 21.28 -15.77
N HIS A 27 -13.90 20.75 -15.01
CA HIS A 27 -14.96 19.91 -15.58
C HIS A 27 -15.94 20.73 -16.42
N LYS A 28 -16.19 22.00 -16.07
CA LYS A 28 -17.04 22.91 -16.84
C LYS A 28 -16.38 23.30 -18.17
N GLN A 29 -15.07 23.60 -18.15
CA GLN A 29 -14.29 23.88 -19.36
C GLN A 29 -14.24 22.68 -20.32
N LEU A 30 -14.04 21.47 -19.79
CA LEU A 30 -14.08 20.24 -20.59
C LEU A 30 -15.47 20.01 -21.22
N LEU A 31 -16.53 20.36 -20.49
CA LEU A 31 -17.92 20.26 -20.96
C LEU A 31 -18.23 21.24 -22.10
N GLU A 32 -17.69 22.46 -22.03
CA GLU A 32 -17.80 23.46 -23.10
C GLU A 32 -17.04 23.06 -24.36
N GLN A 33 -15.80 22.59 -24.21
CA GLN A 33 -15.01 22.06 -25.34
C GLN A 33 -15.71 20.87 -26.02
N ASN A 34 -16.27 19.95 -25.22
CA ASN A 34 -17.01 18.80 -25.75
C ASN A 34 -18.38 19.18 -26.32
N SER A 35 -18.98 20.29 -25.88
CA SER A 35 -20.27 20.76 -26.42
C SER A 35 -20.16 21.17 -27.89
N GLN A 36 -18.99 21.65 -28.31
CA GLN A 36 -18.68 21.97 -29.71
C GLN A 36 -18.59 20.70 -30.56
N CYS A 37 -18.04 19.60 -30.02
CA CYS A 37 -17.99 18.30 -30.70
C CYS A 37 -19.37 17.66 -30.94
N CYS A 38 -20.42 18.06 -30.20
CA CYS A 38 -21.78 17.55 -30.39
C CYS A 38 -22.60 18.30 -31.46
N VAL A 39 -22.14 19.48 -31.90
CA VAL A 39 -22.89 20.34 -32.83
C VAL A 39 -22.43 20.12 -34.28
N SER A 40 -21.17 19.74 -34.50
CA SER A 40 -20.62 19.51 -35.84
C SER A 40 -20.64 18.02 -36.23
N ASP A 41 -21.71 17.66 -36.94
CA ASP A 41 -21.90 16.55 -37.88
C ASP A 41 -21.94 15.08 -37.43
N ARG A 42 -22.96 14.43 -37.99
CA ARG A 42 -23.31 13.01 -37.90
C ARG A 42 -22.35 12.15 -38.74
N THR A 43 -21.22 11.72 -38.19
CA THR A 43 -20.45 10.62 -38.78
C THR A 43 -20.10 9.56 -37.74
N LEU A 44 -20.25 8.29 -38.14
CA LEU A 44 -20.20 7.08 -37.31
C LEU A 44 -18.85 6.83 -36.61
N GLU A 45 -17.79 7.56 -36.96
CA GLU A 45 -16.43 7.25 -36.52
C GLU A 45 -16.10 7.75 -35.10
N ARG A 46 -16.74 8.81 -34.61
CA ARG A 46 -16.50 9.35 -33.25
C ARG A 46 -17.36 8.71 -32.14
N SER A 47 -18.25 7.78 -32.50
CA SER A 47 -19.13 7.08 -31.55
C SER A 47 -18.37 6.23 -30.51
N TRP A 48 -17.10 5.89 -30.76
CA TRP A 48 -16.26 5.06 -29.90
C TRP A 48 -15.48 5.84 -28.84
N GLU A 49 -15.40 7.16 -28.94
CA GLU A 49 -14.71 8.02 -27.96
C GLU A 49 -15.63 8.52 -26.84
N VAL A 50 -16.93 8.64 -27.12
CA VAL A 50 -17.96 9.01 -26.14
C VAL A 50 -18.09 8.01 -24.97
N PRO A 51 -17.98 6.67 -25.19
CA PRO A 51 -17.93 5.68 -24.10
C PRO A 51 -16.68 5.81 -23.21
N LYS A 52 -15.52 6.17 -23.78
CA LYS A 52 -14.28 6.38 -23.02
C LYS A 52 -14.38 7.60 -22.11
N GLN A 53 -15.04 8.67 -22.58
CA GLN A 53 -15.31 9.87 -21.78
C GLN A 53 -16.41 9.65 -20.72
N LEU A 54 -17.42 8.82 -21.01
CA LEU A 54 -18.46 8.44 -20.03
C LEU A 54 -17.94 7.51 -18.92
N TYR A 55 -16.84 6.78 -19.14
CA TYR A 55 -16.19 5.94 -18.12
C TYR A 55 -15.82 6.75 -16.86
N TYR A 56 -15.44 8.02 -17.03
CA TYR A 56 -15.14 8.95 -15.93
C TYR A 56 -16.38 9.38 -15.12
N THR A 57 -17.58 9.35 -15.72
CA THR A 57 -18.83 9.67 -15.01
C THR A 57 -19.41 8.51 -14.19
N CYS A 58 -18.99 7.26 -14.46
CA CYS A 58 -19.33 6.12 -13.61
C CYS A 58 -18.48 6.09 -12.32
N TYR A 59 -17.27 6.67 -12.35
CA TYR A 59 -16.39 6.75 -11.20
C TYR A 59 -16.90 7.67 -10.08
N SER A 60 -17.84 8.57 -10.37
CA SER A 60 -18.47 9.44 -9.36
C SER A 60 -19.66 8.80 -8.64
N ARG A 61 -20.14 7.62 -9.09
CA ARG A 61 -21.26 6.90 -8.45
C ARG A 61 -20.86 5.99 -7.29
N THR A 62 -19.57 5.69 -7.12
CA THR A 62 -19.09 4.85 -6.02
C THR A 62 -18.74 5.64 -4.75
N PHE A 63 -18.82 6.97 -4.78
CA PHE A 63 -18.55 7.85 -3.64
C PHE A 63 -19.83 8.61 -3.21
N SER A 64 -20.79 7.89 -2.61
CA SER A 64 -21.90 8.52 -1.87
C SER A 64 -21.92 8.14 -0.39
N SER A 65 -20.82 7.67 0.19
CA SER A 65 -20.74 7.53 1.64
C SER A 65 -19.34 7.87 2.14
N GLN A 66 -19.30 9.01 2.85
CA GLN A 66 -18.26 9.42 3.79
C GLN A 66 -16.84 9.58 3.24
N ALA A 67 -16.55 10.74 2.68
CA ALA A 67 -15.21 11.32 2.78
C ALA A 67 -15.37 12.83 2.98
N ALA A 68 -15.17 13.28 4.22
CA ALA A 68 -14.94 14.68 4.50
C ALA A 68 -13.71 15.11 3.67
N PHE A 69 -13.92 16.05 2.77
CA PHE A 69 -12.88 16.71 2.01
C PHE A 69 -12.06 17.55 3.00
N ILE A 70 -10.88 17.08 3.38
CA ILE A 70 -9.85 17.93 3.98
C ILE A 70 -9.20 18.64 2.79
N GLU A 71 -9.31 19.97 2.75
CA GLU A 71 -8.69 20.80 1.71
C GLU A 71 -7.16 20.63 1.75
N GLY A 72 -6.54 20.36 0.60
CA GLY A 72 -5.08 20.44 0.43
C GLY A 72 -4.30 19.15 0.11
N ASP A 73 -4.93 18.05 -0.31
CA ASP A 73 -4.21 16.79 -0.62
C ASP A 73 -4.60 16.22 -2.00
N ASP A 74 -3.77 16.49 -3.02
CA ASP A 74 -3.98 16.15 -4.44
C ASP A 74 -3.76 14.67 -4.81
N ARG A 75 -3.69 13.76 -3.82
CA ARG A 75 -3.47 12.32 -4.06
C ARG A 75 -4.74 11.58 -4.54
N PRO A 76 -4.64 10.65 -5.51
CA PRO A 76 -5.78 9.91 -6.04
C PRO A 76 -6.47 9.03 -4.97
N PRO A 77 -7.81 8.82 -5.06
CA PRO A 77 -8.61 8.20 -4.00
C PRO A 77 -8.26 6.74 -3.69
N SER A 78 -7.61 6.02 -4.60
CA SER A 78 -7.10 4.65 -4.35
C SER A 78 -5.97 4.60 -3.32
N MET A 79 -5.21 5.68 -3.14
CA MET A 79 -4.10 5.78 -2.17
C MET A 79 -4.46 6.46 -0.85
N ARG A 80 -5.59 7.19 -0.78
CA ARG A 80 -6.07 7.81 0.48
C ARG A 80 -6.38 6.77 1.58
N LYS A 81 -6.58 5.50 1.22
CA LYS A 81 -6.76 4.39 2.19
C LYS A 81 -5.45 3.88 2.79
N LEU A 82 -4.30 4.13 2.16
CA LEU A 82 -2.99 3.76 2.67
C LEU A 82 -2.37 4.92 3.46
N ALA A 83 -2.65 6.17 3.05
CA ALA A 83 -2.22 7.37 3.77
C ALA A 83 -2.90 7.50 5.15
N ALA A 84 -2.20 7.00 6.17
CA ALA A 84 -2.12 7.58 7.50
C ALA A 84 -3.44 7.73 8.30
N LYS A 85 -3.97 6.59 8.75
CA LYS A 85 -4.31 6.47 10.18
C LYS A 85 -3.63 5.24 10.73
N LYS A 86 -2.78 5.45 11.75
CA LYS A 86 -2.36 4.39 12.66
C LYS A 86 -3.61 3.94 13.41
N GLU A 87 -4.38 3.04 12.81
CA GLU A 87 -5.45 2.35 13.52
C GLU A 87 -4.79 1.48 14.60
N ASP A 88 -5.04 1.77 15.86
CA ASP A 88 -4.52 0.94 16.94
C ASP A 88 -5.30 -0.38 16.92
N VAL A 89 -4.73 -1.37 16.23
CA VAL A 89 -5.31 -2.71 16.09
C VAL A 89 -4.81 -3.56 17.24
N ILE A 90 -5.75 -3.99 18.07
CA ILE A 90 -5.49 -4.84 19.24
C ILE A 90 -5.48 -6.30 18.79
N LEU A 91 -4.37 -7.00 19.01
CA LEU A 91 -4.23 -8.43 18.76
C LEU A 91 -4.60 -9.22 20.01
N ARG A 92 -5.57 -10.13 19.89
CA ARG A 92 -5.95 -11.03 20.99
C ARG A 92 -5.09 -12.29 20.99
N ALA A 93 -4.51 -12.58 22.14
CA ALA A 93 -3.54 -13.64 22.28
C ALA A 93 -3.76 -14.44 23.58
N PHE A 94 -3.40 -15.73 23.57
CA PHE A 94 -3.55 -16.65 24.71
C PHE A 94 -2.21 -17.30 25.06
N PRO A 95 -1.81 -17.39 26.33
CA PRO A 95 -0.56 -17.99 26.72
C PRO A 95 -0.58 -19.49 26.48
N ARG A 96 0.54 -20.03 25.97
CA ARG A 96 0.67 -21.44 25.62
C ARG A 96 1.68 -22.14 26.53
N LYS A 97 1.26 -23.24 27.15
CA LYS A 97 2.12 -24.04 28.05
C LYS A 97 2.95 -25.10 27.33
N LYS A 98 2.40 -25.72 26.27
CA LYS A 98 3.02 -26.86 25.57
C LYS A 98 3.61 -26.44 24.23
N THR A 99 4.75 -27.01 23.90
CA THR A 99 5.41 -26.87 22.59
C THR A 99 5.34 -28.18 21.80
N GLY A 100 5.63 -28.13 20.49
CA GLY A 100 5.73 -29.30 19.62
C GLY A 100 4.72 -29.35 18.48
N LYS A 101 5.04 -30.17 17.46
CA LYS A 101 4.32 -30.28 16.17
C LYS A 101 2.84 -30.63 16.34
N ASN A 102 2.53 -31.62 17.18
CA ASN A 102 1.16 -32.11 17.36
C ASN A 102 0.28 -31.08 18.07
N TRP A 103 0.84 -30.36 19.05
CA TRP A 103 0.11 -29.31 19.77
C TRP A 103 -0.22 -28.14 18.84
N CYS A 104 0.75 -27.67 18.07
CA CYS A 104 0.54 -26.62 17.07
C CYS A 104 -0.51 -27.02 16.02
N LYS A 105 -0.54 -28.29 15.58
CA LYS A 105 -1.56 -28.78 14.65
C LYS A 105 -2.96 -28.75 15.28
N LYS A 106 -3.08 -29.06 16.57
CA LYS A 106 -4.35 -29.00 17.31
C LYS A 106 -4.84 -27.56 17.46
N GLU A 107 -3.95 -26.62 17.80
CA GLU A 107 -4.29 -25.20 17.91
C GLU A 107 -4.80 -24.62 16.60
N ARG A 108 -4.14 -24.92 15.48
CA ARG A 108 -4.59 -24.48 14.15
C ARG A 108 -5.97 -25.00 13.77
N ARG A 109 -6.31 -26.24 14.17
CA ARG A 109 -7.67 -26.80 13.97
C ARG A 109 -8.75 -26.03 14.74
N VAL A 110 -8.40 -25.43 15.88
CA VAL A 110 -9.29 -24.61 16.70
C VAL A 110 -9.37 -23.16 16.18
N GLY A 111 -8.59 -22.79 15.16
CA GLY A 111 -8.52 -21.42 14.65
C GLY A 111 -7.57 -20.52 15.43
N LEU A 112 -6.58 -21.11 16.12
CA LEU A 112 -5.51 -20.38 16.79
C LEU A 112 -4.19 -20.57 16.03
N VAL A 113 -3.47 -19.48 15.81
CA VAL A 113 -2.14 -19.47 15.19
C VAL A 113 -1.09 -19.49 16.29
N PRO A 114 -0.27 -20.55 16.39
CA PRO A 114 0.82 -20.58 17.35
C PRO A 114 1.80 -19.47 16.99
N SER A 115 2.22 -18.71 17.99
CA SER A 115 3.09 -17.55 17.85
C SER A 115 4.13 -17.51 18.96
N ILE A 116 5.17 -16.72 18.77
CA ILE A 116 6.24 -16.55 19.76
C ILE A 116 6.51 -15.05 19.90
N VAL A 117 6.55 -14.58 21.13
CA VAL A 117 6.94 -13.21 21.47
C VAL A 117 8.35 -13.26 22.05
N PHE A 118 9.29 -12.62 21.36
CA PHE A 118 10.68 -12.47 21.81
C PHE A 118 10.90 -11.10 22.43
N GLU A 119 11.61 -11.07 23.56
CA GLU A 119 12.32 -9.88 24.01
C GLU A 119 13.59 -9.67 23.17
N GLN A 120 13.93 -8.41 22.89
CA GLN A 120 15.23 -8.06 22.35
C GLN A 120 16.07 -7.37 23.40
N GLU A 121 17.22 -7.95 23.72
CA GLU A 121 18.34 -7.23 24.31
C GLU A 121 19.31 -6.85 23.18
N ASN A 122 19.60 -5.55 23.04
CA ASN A 122 20.67 -5.01 22.19
C ASN A 122 20.65 -5.48 20.71
N GLY A 123 19.47 -5.65 20.12
CA GLY A 123 19.32 -5.95 18.69
C GLY A 123 19.62 -7.39 18.26
N HIS A 124 19.88 -8.31 19.21
CA HIS A 124 20.02 -9.73 18.96
C HIS A 124 18.81 -10.53 19.48
N LEU A 125 18.52 -11.68 18.88
CA LEU A 125 17.52 -12.64 19.39
C LEU A 125 18.09 -13.36 20.63
N GLY A 126 18.09 -12.68 21.77
CA GLY A 126 18.51 -13.23 23.05
C GLY A 126 17.70 -12.56 24.15
N GLY A 127 16.66 -13.24 24.64
CA GLY A 127 15.75 -12.71 25.65
C GLY A 127 14.70 -13.76 26.03
N ASN A 128 13.87 -13.46 27.02
CA ASN A 128 12.80 -14.38 27.41
C ASN A 128 11.84 -14.59 26.23
N LYS A 129 11.54 -15.85 25.95
CA LYS A 129 10.53 -16.24 24.96
C LYS A 129 9.20 -16.51 25.66
N GLU A 130 8.17 -15.80 25.24
CA GLU A 130 6.81 -16.09 25.66
C GLU A 130 6.08 -16.80 24.52
N LEU A 131 5.54 -17.99 24.82
CA LEU A 131 4.79 -18.78 23.87
C LEU A 131 3.33 -18.33 23.93
N VAL A 132 2.80 -17.87 22.80
CA VAL A 132 1.47 -17.27 22.72
C VAL A 132 0.73 -17.81 21.51
N SER A 133 -0.58 -17.95 21.57
CA SER A 133 -1.43 -18.36 20.46
C SER A 133 -2.37 -17.20 20.12
N VAL A 134 -2.34 -16.73 18.87
CA VAL A 134 -3.12 -15.58 18.39
C VAL A 134 -4.34 -16.06 17.60
N GLU A 135 -5.44 -15.30 17.60
CA GLU A 135 -6.64 -15.65 16.83
C GLU A 135 -6.39 -15.59 15.30
N LYS A 136 -6.71 -16.68 14.57
CA LYS A 136 -6.46 -16.81 13.13
C LYS A 136 -7.24 -15.79 12.30
N THR A 137 -8.54 -15.66 12.57
CA THR A 137 -9.45 -14.77 11.83
C THR A 137 -8.99 -13.32 11.87
N GLN A 138 -8.52 -12.86 13.03
CA GLN A 138 -7.99 -11.49 13.20
C GLN A 138 -6.75 -11.30 12.34
N LEU A 139 -5.78 -12.21 12.41
CA LEU A 139 -4.54 -12.11 11.63
C LEU A 139 -4.81 -12.17 10.12
N GLU A 140 -5.63 -13.11 9.67
CA GLU A 140 -5.97 -13.24 8.24
C GLU A 140 -6.65 -11.98 7.71
N ASN A 141 -7.58 -11.41 8.47
CA ASN A 141 -8.22 -10.15 8.10
C ASN A 141 -7.23 -9.01 7.96
N ILE A 142 -6.24 -8.91 8.86
CA ILE A 142 -5.22 -7.86 8.82
C ILE A 142 -4.29 -8.09 7.62
N VAL A 143 -3.77 -9.32 7.46
CA VAL A 143 -2.83 -9.66 6.39
C VAL A 143 -3.48 -9.52 5.01
N ASN A 144 -4.75 -9.91 4.85
CA ASN A 144 -5.47 -9.78 3.58
C ASN A 144 -5.80 -8.32 3.25
N LYS A 145 -6.06 -7.47 4.25
CA LYS A 145 -6.35 -6.04 4.05
C LYS A 145 -5.10 -5.23 3.67
N ILE A 146 -4.00 -5.44 4.39
CA ILE A 146 -2.81 -4.59 4.30
C ILE A 146 -1.73 -5.24 3.42
N GLY A 147 -1.68 -6.57 3.36
CA GLY A 147 -0.61 -7.33 2.74
C GLY A 147 0.51 -7.72 3.73
N GLN A 148 1.28 -8.75 3.38
CA GLN A 148 2.31 -9.34 4.23
C GLN A 148 3.43 -8.35 4.58
N THR A 149 3.95 -7.64 3.57
CA THR A 149 5.09 -6.73 3.74
C THR A 149 4.75 -5.56 4.66
N PHE A 150 3.55 -5.00 4.50
CA PHE A 150 3.08 -3.89 5.32
C PHE A 150 2.73 -4.32 6.75
N PHE A 151 2.26 -5.57 6.93
CA PHE A 151 2.04 -6.14 8.25
C PHE A 151 3.35 -6.23 9.06
N LEU A 152 4.45 -6.61 8.43
CA LEU A 152 5.77 -6.70 9.08
C LEU A 152 6.36 -5.33 9.47
N ALA A 153 5.95 -4.26 8.79
CA ALA A 153 6.45 -2.90 9.05
C ALA A 153 5.67 -2.15 10.14
N ARG A 154 4.58 -2.72 10.69
CA ARG A 154 3.68 -2.02 11.61
C ARG A 154 3.71 -2.59 13.02
N THR A 155 3.67 -1.71 14.01
CA THR A 155 3.52 -2.09 15.42
C THR A 155 2.05 -2.32 15.76
N TYR A 156 1.79 -3.33 16.59
CA TYR A 156 0.47 -3.70 17.07
C TYR A 156 0.46 -3.78 18.60
N ASP A 157 -0.69 -3.49 19.21
CA ASP A 157 -0.86 -3.70 20.64
C ASP A 157 -1.42 -5.11 20.86
N MET A 158 -0.73 -5.93 21.64
CA MET A 158 -1.11 -7.30 21.95
C MET A 158 -1.66 -7.39 23.37
N GLU A 159 -2.83 -8.00 23.49
CA GLU A 159 -3.46 -8.31 24.78
C GLU A 159 -3.44 -9.82 25.00
N ILE A 160 -2.76 -10.24 26.07
CA ILE A 160 -2.66 -11.63 26.48
C ILE A 160 -3.78 -11.92 27.49
N TYR A 161 -4.70 -12.78 27.11
CA TYR A 161 -5.84 -13.24 27.91
C TYR A 161 -5.56 -14.62 28.51
N ASP A 162 -6.01 -14.90 29.74
CA ASP A 162 -5.80 -16.23 30.34
C ASP A 162 -6.61 -17.32 29.66
N LYS A 163 -7.85 -17.00 29.28
CA LYS A 163 -8.81 -17.90 28.61
C LYS A 163 -9.67 -17.08 27.63
N PRO A 164 -10.32 -17.73 26.65
CA PRO A 164 -11.29 -17.06 25.77
C PRO A 164 -12.41 -16.42 26.62
N GLY A 165 -12.53 -15.08 26.58
CA GLY A 165 -13.48 -14.31 27.40
C GLY A 165 -13.03 -14.04 28.86
N GLY A 166 -11.77 -14.32 29.20
CA GLY A 166 -11.20 -14.05 30.52
C GLY A 166 -10.69 -12.62 30.72
N GLN A 167 -10.02 -12.40 31.84
CA GLN A 167 -9.36 -11.12 32.15
C GLN A 167 -8.06 -10.94 31.38
N ILE A 168 -7.67 -9.67 31.18
CA ILE A 168 -6.42 -9.30 30.52
C ILE A 168 -5.28 -9.50 31.52
N ARG A 169 -4.34 -10.39 31.20
CA ARG A 169 -3.16 -10.66 32.02
C ARG A 169 -2.04 -9.66 31.76
N LYS A 170 -1.83 -9.29 30.49
CA LYS A 170 -0.73 -8.42 30.06
C LYS A 170 -1.08 -7.68 28.78
N LYS A 171 -0.63 -6.42 28.67
CA LYS A 171 -0.66 -5.64 27.44
C LYS A 171 0.76 -5.30 27.02
N GLU A 172 1.10 -5.56 25.77
CA GLU A 172 2.44 -5.30 25.23
C GLU A 172 2.36 -4.76 23.81
N LYS A 173 3.23 -3.82 23.46
CA LYS A 173 3.42 -3.42 22.07
C LYS A 173 4.38 -4.39 21.39
N VAL A 174 3.97 -4.93 20.25
CA VAL A 174 4.70 -5.93 19.48
C VAL A 174 4.89 -5.53 18.02
N LEU A 175 6.01 -5.97 17.44
CA LEU A 175 6.32 -5.85 16.02
C LEU A 175 6.39 -7.26 15.41
N PRO A 176 5.61 -7.58 14.36
CA PRO A 176 5.75 -8.84 13.65
C PRO A 176 7.07 -8.87 12.88
N ARG A 177 7.86 -9.94 13.05
CA ARG A 177 9.17 -10.10 12.40
C ARG A 177 9.13 -11.04 11.21
N THR A 178 8.47 -12.18 11.38
CA THR A 178 8.35 -13.19 10.32
C THR A 178 6.97 -13.82 10.35
N ILE A 179 6.44 -14.07 9.15
CA ILE A 179 5.23 -14.84 8.94
C ILE A 179 5.61 -16.11 8.18
N HIS A 180 5.10 -17.25 8.63
CA HIS A 180 5.19 -18.50 7.90
C HIS A 180 3.81 -18.87 7.36
N LEU A 181 3.73 -18.99 6.04
CA LEU A 181 2.53 -19.41 5.32
C LEU A 181 2.67 -20.84 4.83
N HIS A 182 1.52 -21.51 4.68
CA HIS A 182 1.47 -22.81 4.02
C HIS A 182 1.55 -22.63 2.50
N SER A 183 2.58 -23.19 1.86
CA SER A 183 2.90 -22.95 0.45
C SER A 183 1.78 -23.24 -0.56
N ALA A 184 0.84 -24.13 -0.24
CA ALA A 184 -0.25 -24.50 -1.14
C ALA A 184 -1.61 -23.87 -0.79
N SER A 185 -1.79 -23.42 0.46
CA SER A 185 -3.11 -23.00 0.97
C SER A 185 -3.10 -21.57 1.49
N ASP A 186 -1.94 -20.92 1.51
CA ASP A 186 -1.70 -19.58 2.07
C ASP A 186 -2.21 -19.38 3.51
N GLU A 187 -2.40 -20.48 4.25
CA GLU A 187 -2.79 -20.41 5.66
C GLU A 187 -1.63 -19.99 6.54
N LEU A 188 -1.91 -19.15 7.54
CA LEU A 188 -0.95 -18.75 8.56
C LEU A 188 -0.56 -19.93 9.46
N LEU A 189 0.70 -20.37 9.37
CA LEU A 189 1.23 -21.48 10.15
C LEU A 189 1.83 -21.04 11.47
N ASN A 190 2.56 -19.93 11.46
CA ASN A 190 3.27 -19.36 12.59
C ASN A 190 3.56 -17.88 12.36
N VAL A 191 3.49 -17.07 13.41
CA VAL A 191 3.91 -15.66 13.39
C VAL A 191 4.89 -15.41 14.54
N THR A 192 6.00 -14.78 14.22
CA THR A 192 7.00 -14.38 15.21
C THR A 192 6.87 -12.90 15.49
N PHE A 193 6.75 -12.55 16.76
CA PHE A 193 6.68 -11.19 17.26
C PHE A 193 7.92 -10.83 18.07
N ILE A 194 8.28 -9.56 18.03
CA ILE A 194 9.30 -8.94 18.86
C ILE A 194 8.61 -7.89 19.74
N ARG A 195 8.95 -7.84 21.03
CA ARG A 195 8.48 -6.74 21.89
C ARG A 195 9.13 -5.43 21.46
N ALA A 196 8.29 -4.41 21.27
CA ALA A 196 8.68 -3.12 20.74
C ALA A 196 8.39 -2.00 21.75
N PRO A 197 9.13 -1.92 22.87
CA PRO A 197 9.05 -0.77 23.76
C PRO A 197 9.57 0.49 23.05
N PRO A 198 9.04 1.69 23.39
CA PRO A 198 9.25 2.94 22.64
C PRO A 198 10.73 3.32 22.44
N SER A 199 11.59 2.98 23.40
CA SER A 199 13.00 3.37 23.44
C SER A 199 13.95 2.43 22.67
N VAL A 200 13.52 1.22 22.30
CA VAL A 200 14.42 0.22 21.72
C VAL A 200 14.56 0.39 20.21
N LYS A 201 15.80 0.30 19.73
CA LYS A 201 16.12 0.33 18.30
C LYS A 201 15.86 -1.05 17.69
N LEU A 202 14.94 -1.10 16.74
CA LEU A 202 14.53 -2.30 16.03
C LEU A 202 15.04 -2.27 14.60
N LYS A 203 15.43 -3.43 14.09
CA LYS A 203 15.68 -3.63 12.66
C LYS A 203 14.36 -3.99 11.99
N VAL A 204 13.88 -3.13 11.10
CA VAL A 204 12.56 -3.23 10.47
C VAL A 204 12.70 -3.16 8.97
N ASP A 205 11.93 -3.99 8.29
CA ASP A 205 11.86 -4.05 6.84
C ASP A 205 10.67 -3.21 6.38
N ILE A 206 10.94 -2.04 5.78
CA ILE A 206 9.92 -1.06 5.41
C ILE A 206 9.63 -1.18 3.91
N PRO A 207 8.35 -1.37 3.50
CA PRO A 207 7.97 -1.41 2.10
C PRO A 207 8.05 -0.04 1.44
N LEU A 208 8.40 -0.05 0.16
CA LEU A 208 8.39 1.12 -0.71
C LEU A 208 7.11 1.16 -1.54
N VAL A 209 6.49 2.33 -1.63
CA VAL A 209 5.33 2.60 -2.49
C VAL A 209 5.76 3.62 -3.55
N PHE A 210 5.61 3.26 -4.81
CA PHE A 210 5.96 4.14 -5.92
C PHE A 210 4.77 5.01 -6.29
N ILE A 211 5.01 6.31 -6.41
CA ILE A 211 4.01 7.30 -6.82
C ILE A 211 4.45 7.99 -8.11
N GLY A 212 3.50 8.50 -8.88
CA GLY A 212 3.81 9.28 -10.08
C GLY A 212 4.20 8.47 -11.32
N GLU A 213 3.90 7.16 -11.36
CA GLU A 213 4.16 6.30 -12.54
C GLU A 213 3.52 6.89 -13.81
N ASP A 214 2.24 7.30 -13.77
CA ASP A 214 1.52 7.80 -14.95
C ASP A 214 2.06 9.13 -15.52
N SER A 215 2.70 9.94 -14.66
CA SER A 215 3.22 11.27 -15.02
C SER A 215 4.69 11.23 -15.43
N CYS A 216 5.35 10.09 -15.23
CA CYS A 216 6.76 9.92 -15.46
C CYS A 216 7.12 10.04 -16.96
N PRO A 217 8.04 10.95 -17.34
CA PRO A 217 8.42 11.13 -18.75
C PRO A 217 9.11 9.89 -19.32
N GLY A 218 9.88 9.16 -18.50
CA GLY A 218 10.52 7.92 -18.91
C GLY A 218 9.53 6.82 -19.34
N ILE A 219 8.38 6.71 -18.66
CA ILE A 219 7.33 5.75 -19.03
C ILE A 219 6.57 6.23 -20.28
N ARG A 220 6.27 7.53 -20.37
CA ARG A 220 5.62 8.12 -21.55
C ARG A 220 6.44 7.97 -22.83
N LYS A 221 7.76 7.96 -22.72
CA LYS A 221 8.70 7.67 -23.83
C LYS A 221 8.75 6.19 -24.23
N GLY A 222 7.95 5.32 -23.61
CA GLY A 222 7.94 3.88 -23.89
C GLY A 222 8.93 3.06 -23.05
N GLY A 223 9.44 3.62 -21.95
CA GLY A 223 10.21 2.89 -20.95
C GLY A 223 9.32 2.15 -19.96
N TYR A 224 9.94 1.29 -19.14
CA TYR A 224 9.27 0.59 -18.04
C TYR A 224 10.07 0.73 -16.74
N VAL A 225 9.35 0.63 -15.61
CA VAL A 225 9.94 0.73 -14.27
C VAL A 225 10.57 -0.59 -13.89
N ASN A 226 11.88 -0.60 -13.69
CA ASN A 226 12.59 -1.71 -13.09
C ASN A 226 12.79 -1.46 -11.58
N THR A 227 11.98 -2.14 -10.76
CA THR A 227 12.09 -2.07 -9.30
C THR A 227 13.13 -3.09 -8.80
N MET A 228 14.29 -2.60 -8.36
CA MET A 228 15.36 -3.47 -7.84
C MET A 228 15.12 -3.85 -6.38
N LYS A 229 14.58 -2.93 -5.58
CA LYS A 229 14.20 -3.18 -4.19
C LYS A 229 12.78 -2.71 -3.94
N ARG A 230 11.96 -3.59 -3.36
CA ARG A 230 10.61 -3.27 -2.86
C ARG A 230 10.59 -2.99 -1.36
N VAL A 231 11.63 -3.42 -0.66
CA VAL A 231 11.73 -3.39 0.80
C VAL A 231 13.13 -2.93 1.17
N VAL A 232 13.21 -2.05 2.16
CA VAL A 232 14.46 -1.52 2.68
C VAL A 232 14.53 -1.76 4.18
N THR A 233 15.65 -2.31 4.63
CA THR A 233 15.90 -2.57 6.04
C THR A 233 16.48 -1.34 6.74
N TYR A 234 15.72 -0.78 7.66
CA TYR A 234 16.14 0.33 8.52
C TYR A 234 16.30 -0.12 9.97
N VAL A 235 17.11 0.62 10.71
CA VAL A 235 17.20 0.61 12.17
C VAL A 235 16.50 1.86 12.67
N CYS A 236 15.38 1.68 13.36
CA CYS A 236 14.54 2.75 13.86
C CYS A 236 14.06 2.47 15.29
N PRO A 237 13.78 3.52 16.09
CA PRO A 237 13.07 3.34 17.36
C PRO A 237 11.62 2.93 17.10
N ALA A 238 11.03 2.15 18.00
CA ALA A 238 9.67 1.61 17.85
C ALA A 238 8.59 2.68 17.63
N ASP A 239 8.78 3.89 18.16
CA ASP A 239 7.81 4.99 18.03
C ASP A 239 7.77 5.64 16.65
N ALA A 240 8.89 5.59 15.91
CA ALA A 240 9.07 6.30 14.65
C ALA A 240 9.13 5.37 13.45
N ILE A 241 8.49 4.19 13.53
CA ILE A 241 8.43 3.25 12.40
C ILE A 241 7.35 3.75 11.41
N PRO A 242 7.71 4.16 10.18
CA PRO A 242 6.72 4.50 9.18
C PRO A 242 6.10 3.22 8.58
N PRO A 243 4.80 3.23 8.23
CA PRO A 243 4.14 2.06 7.67
C PRO A 243 4.63 1.72 6.24
N PHE A 244 5.00 2.73 5.47
CA PHE A 244 5.60 2.62 4.14
C PHE A 244 6.37 3.90 3.82
N LEU A 245 7.20 3.83 2.78
CA LEU A 245 7.97 4.96 2.28
C LEU A 245 7.55 5.25 0.84
N GLU A 246 7.14 6.49 0.58
CA GLU A 246 6.76 6.95 -0.76
C GLU A 246 8.00 7.33 -1.58
N VAL A 247 8.06 6.83 -2.82
CA VAL A 247 9.13 7.12 -3.77
C VAL A 247 8.52 7.72 -5.02
N ASP A 248 8.87 8.97 -5.32
CA ASP A 248 8.32 9.71 -6.44
C ASP A 248 9.10 9.44 -7.73
N LEU A 249 8.39 8.98 -8.76
CA LEU A 249 8.94 8.69 -10.08
C LEU A 249 8.62 9.77 -11.12
N SER A 250 7.86 10.80 -10.76
CA SER A 250 7.29 11.78 -11.71
C SER A 250 8.33 12.55 -12.53
N THR A 251 9.54 12.76 -12.00
CA THR A 251 10.61 13.56 -12.61
C THR A 251 11.66 12.72 -13.35
N LEU A 252 11.58 11.40 -13.29
CA LEU A 252 12.62 10.51 -13.82
C LEU A 252 12.51 10.30 -15.33
N ASP A 253 13.64 10.43 -16.02
CA ASP A 253 13.80 10.08 -17.43
C ASP A 253 14.34 8.66 -17.65
N VAL A 254 14.30 8.21 -18.91
CA VAL A 254 14.85 6.90 -19.31
C VAL A 254 16.34 6.80 -18.95
N GLY A 255 16.73 5.71 -18.29
CA GLY A 255 18.10 5.46 -17.87
C GLY A 255 18.46 6.02 -16.48
N GLN A 256 17.66 6.95 -15.95
CA GLN A 256 17.86 7.49 -14.61
C GLN A 256 17.45 6.48 -13.52
N LYS A 257 18.08 6.62 -12.35
CA LYS A 257 17.90 5.74 -11.19
C LYS A 257 17.80 6.55 -9.90
N ILE A 258 16.96 6.10 -8.98
CA ILE A 258 16.89 6.62 -7.61
C ILE A 258 17.79 5.76 -6.73
N LEU A 259 18.69 6.41 -5.99
CA LEU A 259 19.54 5.75 -5.00
C LEU A 259 18.86 5.75 -3.63
N LEU A 260 19.36 4.89 -2.75
CA LEU A 260 18.86 4.80 -1.38
C LEU A 260 19.07 6.11 -0.59
N ARG A 261 20.09 6.90 -0.95
CA ARG A 261 20.38 8.25 -0.39
C ARG A 261 19.27 9.26 -0.69
N ASP A 262 18.63 9.14 -1.83
CA ASP A 262 17.72 10.17 -2.36
C ASP A 262 16.29 10.00 -1.82
N LEU A 263 16.07 8.97 -1.02
CA LEU A 263 14.78 8.69 -0.39
C LEU A 263 14.49 9.70 0.72
N LYS A 264 13.27 10.25 0.71
CA LYS A 264 12.78 11.17 1.75
C LYS A 264 12.50 10.39 3.04
N VAL A 265 13.50 10.27 3.91
CA VAL A 265 13.39 9.55 5.19
C VAL A 265 13.52 10.48 6.39
N ASP A 266 12.85 10.14 7.49
CA ASP A 266 13.04 10.85 8.76
C ASP A 266 14.47 10.65 9.28
N PRO A 267 15.06 11.67 9.93
CA PRO A 267 16.45 11.62 10.41
C PRO A 267 16.70 10.54 11.49
N ARG A 268 15.63 9.98 12.06
CA ARG A 268 15.70 8.91 13.08
C ARG A 268 15.92 7.52 12.49
N LEU A 269 15.69 7.34 11.19
CA LEU A 269 15.88 6.07 10.49
C LEU A 269 17.33 5.95 10.02
N LYS A 270 18.04 4.92 10.48
CA LYS A 270 19.38 4.59 9.99
C LYS A 270 19.32 3.38 9.08
N ILE A 271 20.05 3.39 7.96
CA ILE A 271 20.11 2.23 7.07
C ILE A 271 20.92 1.12 7.77
N SER A 272 20.40 -0.11 7.81
CA SER A 272 21.03 -1.20 8.59
C SER A 272 22.28 -1.77 7.92
N HIS A 273 22.17 -2.18 6.65
CA HIS A 273 23.29 -2.72 5.87
C HIS A 273 23.05 -2.39 4.40
N GLY A 274 23.92 -1.56 3.84
CA GLY A 274 23.87 -1.21 2.43
C GLY A 274 24.59 0.10 2.19
N ASP A 275 25.51 0.09 1.23
CA ASP A 275 26.07 1.32 0.70
C ASP A 275 24.91 2.20 0.24
N SER A 276 24.91 3.45 0.65
CA SER A 276 23.80 4.34 0.36
C SER A 276 23.68 4.59 -1.18
N SER A 277 24.68 4.17 -1.97
CA SER A 277 24.72 4.18 -3.43
C SER A 277 23.95 3.04 -4.11
N LEU A 278 23.27 2.17 -3.36
CA LEU A 278 22.47 1.11 -3.95
C LEU A 278 21.23 1.70 -4.68
N PRO A 279 20.99 1.33 -5.95
CA PRO A 279 19.81 1.75 -6.69
C PRO A 279 18.55 1.04 -6.16
N VAL A 280 17.45 1.79 -6.06
CA VAL A 280 16.14 1.32 -5.61
C VAL A 280 15.24 1.06 -6.80
N VAL A 281 15.14 2.04 -7.70
CA VAL A 281 14.38 1.99 -8.95
C VAL A 281 15.23 2.55 -10.08
N LYS A 282 15.10 1.94 -11.25
CA LYS A 282 15.64 2.46 -12.51
C LYS A 282 14.57 2.42 -13.58
N ILE A 283 14.51 3.45 -14.42
CA ILE A 283 13.69 3.40 -15.63
C ILE A 283 14.52 2.83 -16.76
N MET A 284 14.06 1.73 -17.34
CA MET A 284 14.70 1.08 -18.47
C MET A 284 13.98 1.46 -19.76
N GLY A 285 14.74 1.70 -20.83
CA GLY A 285 14.17 1.91 -22.16
C GLY A 285 13.99 0.57 -22.89
N THR A 286 13.14 0.57 -23.91
CA THR A 286 13.24 -0.44 -24.97
C THR A 286 14.40 -0.06 -25.90
N ARG A 287 15.00 -1.03 -26.61
CA ARG A 287 16.22 -0.78 -27.43
C ARG A 287 16.10 0.45 -28.35
N SER A 288 14.94 0.66 -28.97
CA SER A 288 14.67 1.83 -29.83
C SER A 288 14.68 3.19 -29.11
N VAL A 289 14.41 3.20 -27.80
CA VAL A 289 14.33 4.41 -26.98
C VAL A 289 15.67 4.72 -26.30
N GLU A 290 16.45 3.69 -25.97
CA GLU A 290 17.79 3.86 -25.40
C GLU A 290 18.75 4.54 -26.39
N ASP A 291 18.66 4.20 -27.69
CA ASP A 291 19.46 4.83 -28.75
C ASP A 291 19.12 6.33 -28.91
N ALA A 292 17.84 6.71 -28.78
CA ALA A 292 17.40 8.10 -28.84
C ALA A 292 17.78 8.91 -27.57
N ALA A 293 17.84 8.26 -26.41
CA ALA A 293 18.25 8.90 -25.16
C ALA A 293 19.77 9.15 -25.12
N ALA A 294 20.57 8.20 -25.61
CA ALA A 294 22.03 8.34 -25.69
C ALA A 294 22.43 9.52 -26.59
N ALA A 295 21.77 9.69 -27.75
CA ALA A 295 22.05 10.76 -28.72
C ALA A 295 21.85 12.18 -28.16
N ASN A 296 20.95 12.36 -27.18
CA ASN A 296 20.67 13.65 -26.55
C ASN A 296 21.62 14.00 -25.40
N SER A 297 22.40 13.05 -24.88
CA SER A 297 23.38 13.31 -23.80
C SER A 297 24.75 13.77 -24.30
N THR A 298 25.01 13.62 -25.60
CA THR A 298 26.29 13.93 -26.27
C THR A 298 26.32 15.30 -26.97
N LYS A 299 25.32 16.15 -26.74
CA LYS A 299 25.31 17.57 -27.17
C LYS A 299 25.26 18.47 -25.96
#